data_AF-A0A378G197-F1
#
_entry.id   AF-A0A378G197-F1
#
_cell.length_a   1.000
_cell.length_b   1.000
_cell.length_c   1.000
_cell.angle_alpha   90.00
_cell.angle_beta   90.00
_cell.angle_gamma   90.00
#
_symmetry.space_group_name_H-M   'P 1'
#
loop_
_entity.id
_entity.type
_entity.pdbx_description
1 polymer ?
#
loop_
_entity_poly.entity_id
_entity_poly.type
_entity_poly.pdbx_seq_one_letter_code
_entity_poly.pdbx_strand_id
1 'polypeptide(L)'
;MWSIWATDHKFEYIYKFISENKYDPGDRKANMQLLESGTLYVARFNDDGSGDWLPLIFGENGLDQSKGFDNQGDLLIKTRLAADTVGATKMDRPEWIAVDTHAKGSVYCTLTNNSDRGKEGKAPVDAANPRANNQFGHIMHWREERADPASAKFTWNILVLAGRTDSDDPKAKGSMQGAEFGSPDGLSFDHRGVLWIQTDVSSSTINKKAYEGMGNNQMIATLPGTNEYRRFLTGPRGCEITGIAFTPDNRTLFINIQHPGEGGDDITDPNNPRAISN
;
A
#
# COMPACT_ATOMS: atom_id res chain seq x y z
N MET A 1 -20.38 5.39 -6.04
CA MET A 1 -19.47 4.71 -5.09
C MET A 1 -18.08 4.70 -5.71
N TRP A 2 -17.04 4.60 -4.90
CA TRP A 2 -15.67 4.48 -5.40
C TRP A 2 -14.90 3.54 -4.47
N SER A 3 -13.80 3.02 -4.99
CA SER A 3 -12.92 2.11 -4.28
C SER A 3 -11.53 2.14 -4.91
N ILE A 4 -10.50 1.84 -4.11
CA ILE A 4 -9.10 1.88 -4.51
C ILE A 4 -8.46 0.56 -4.12
N TRP A 5 -7.64 0.02 -5.00
CA TRP A 5 -6.94 -1.24 -4.81
C TRP A 5 -5.52 -1.15 -5.36
N ALA A 6 -4.69 -2.05 -4.89
CA ALA A 6 -3.28 -2.12 -5.19
C ALA A 6 -2.94 -3.54 -5.65
N THR A 7 -1.90 -3.68 -6.46
CA THR A 7 -1.33 -4.97 -6.81
C THR A 7 -0.01 -5.14 -6.09
N ASP A 8 0.05 -6.04 -5.09
CA ASP A 8 1.30 -6.36 -4.41
C ASP A 8 2.20 -7.22 -5.30
N HIS A 9 2.97 -6.53 -6.12
CA HIS A 9 4.15 -7.06 -6.78
C HIS A 9 5.05 -5.89 -7.19
N LYS A 10 6.35 -6.14 -7.28
CA LYS A 10 7.32 -5.11 -7.67
C LYS A 10 6.94 -4.53 -9.03
N PHE A 11 6.94 -3.21 -9.13
CA PHE A 11 6.66 -2.43 -10.34
C PHE A 11 5.21 -2.52 -10.86
N GLU A 12 4.28 -3.03 -10.06
CA GLU A 12 2.85 -2.97 -10.39
C GLU A 12 2.21 -1.70 -9.82
N TYR A 13 0.89 -1.60 -9.90
CA TYR A 13 0.19 -0.31 -9.91
C TYR A 13 -0.86 -0.16 -8.80
N ILE A 14 -1.25 1.10 -8.58
CA ILE A 14 -2.40 1.49 -7.77
C ILE A 14 -3.56 1.83 -8.71
N TYR A 15 -4.74 1.31 -8.40
CA TYR A 15 -5.94 1.39 -9.22
C TYR A 15 -7.09 2.00 -8.43
N LYS A 16 -8.05 2.56 -9.17
CA LYS A 16 -9.26 3.16 -8.64
C LYS A 16 -10.45 2.77 -9.50
N PHE A 17 -11.55 2.38 -8.88
CA PHE A 17 -12.80 2.14 -9.58
C PHE A 17 -13.84 3.16 -9.12
N ILE A 18 -14.55 3.74 -10.08
CA ILE A 18 -15.68 4.63 -9.84
C ILE A 18 -16.90 3.97 -10.45
N SER A 19 -17.90 3.67 -9.63
CA SER A 19 -19.15 3.10 -10.11
C SER A 19 -19.94 4.13 -10.92
N GLU A 20 -20.64 3.66 -11.95
CA GLU A 20 -21.54 4.50 -12.75
C GLU A 20 -22.70 5.05 -11.89
N ASN A 21 -23.24 4.20 -11.02
CA ASN A 21 -24.37 4.55 -10.15
C ASN A 21 -23.92 5.09 -8.78
N LYS A 22 -24.82 5.84 -8.12
CA LYS A 22 -24.58 6.41 -6.79
C LYS A 22 -24.98 5.43 -5.69
N TYR A 23 -24.27 5.49 -4.58
CA TYR A 23 -24.66 4.75 -3.37
C TYR A 23 -25.92 5.37 -2.77
N ASP A 24 -26.89 4.53 -2.43
CA ASP A 24 -28.13 4.93 -1.76
C ASP A 24 -28.22 4.26 -0.38
N PRO A 25 -28.07 5.01 0.74
CA PRO A 25 -28.15 4.41 2.08
C PRO A 25 -29.52 3.77 2.40
N GLY A 26 -30.58 4.14 1.67
CA GLY A 26 -31.93 3.58 1.84
C GLY A 26 -32.20 2.33 1.00
N ASP A 27 -31.37 2.02 0.00
CA ASP A 27 -31.61 0.91 -0.93
C ASP A 27 -30.41 -0.04 -1.03
N ARG A 28 -30.39 -1.02 -0.12
CA ARG A 28 -29.39 -2.09 -0.13
C ARG A 28 -29.42 -2.89 -1.45
N LYS A 29 -30.59 -3.10 -2.06
CA LYS A 29 -30.71 -3.94 -3.26
C LYS A 29 -30.07 -3.24 -4.46
N ALA A 30 -30.32 -1.95 -4.64
CA ALA A 30 -29.64 -1.14 -5.65
C ALA A 30 -28.11 -1.13 -5.43
N ASN A 31 -27.67 -1.03 -4.17
CA ASN A 31 -26.24 -0.98 -3.85
C ASN A 31 -25.46 -2.26 -4.18
N MET A 32 -26.12 -3.42 -4.24
CA MET A 32 -25.46 -4.70 -4.56
C MET A 32 -24.84 -4.74 -5.96
N GLN A 33 -25.32 -3.90 -6.88
CA GLN A 33 -24.87 -3.87 -8.27
C GLN A 33 -23.84 -2.77 -8.55
N LEU A 34 -23.44 -1.98 -7.54
CA LEU A 34 -22.56 -0.82 -7.75
C LEU A 34 -21.18 -1.18 -8.29
N LEU A 35 -20.71 -2.40 -8.06
CA LEU A 35 -19.40 -2.85 -8.56
C LEU A 35 -19.48 -3.55 -9.93
N GLU A 36 -20.68 -3.66 -10.52
CA GLU A 36 -20.88 -4.32 -11.82
C GLU A 36 -20.68 -3.37 -13.01
N SER A 37 -20.90 -2.06 -12.83
CA SER A 37 -20.70 -1.03 -13.87
C SER A 37 -19.98 0.20 -13.34
N GLY A 38 -18.99 0.66 -14.09
CA GLY A 38 -18.16 1.81 -13.75
C GLY A 38 -16.90 1.88 -14.59
N THR A 39 -15.98 2.75 -14.20
CA THR A 39 -14.69 2.92 -14.88
C THR A 39 -13.56 2.55 -13.93
N LEU A 40 -12.66 1.69 -14.42
CA LEU A 40 -11.40 1.39 -13.77
C LEU A 40 -10.33 2.39 -14.25
N TYR A 41 -9.56 2.90 -13.31
CA TYR A 41 -8.45 3.82 -13.52
C TYR A 41 -7.18 3.25 -12.91
N VAL A 42 -6.04 3.73 -13.39
CA VAL A 42 -4.72 3.47 -12.81
C VAL A 42 -3.99 4.78 -12.53
N ALA A 43 -3.23 4.82 -11.44
CA ALA A 43 -2.53 6.03 -11.03
C ALA A 43 -1.28 6.31 -11.85
N ARG A 44 -1.08 7.58 -12.20
CA ARG A 44 0.22 8.16 -12.53
C ARG A 44 0.56 9.23 -11.50
N PHE A 45 1.73 9.08 -10.87
CA PHE A 45 2.33 10.05 -9.97
C PHE A 45 3.36 10.87 -10.76
N ASN A 46 3.09 12.16 -10.94
CA ASN A 46 3.99 13.08 -11.64
C ASN A 46 5.03 13.65 -10.66
N ASP A 47 6.25 13.91 -11.13
CA ASP A 47 7.38 14.33 -10.28
C ASP A 47 7.19 15.67 -9.54
N ASP A 48 6.21 16.48 -9.95
CA ASP A 48 5.87 17.77 -9.35
C ASP A 48 4.92 17.65 -8.14
N GLY A 49 4.56 16.42 -7.74
CA GLY A 49 3.60 16.17 -6.66
C GLY A 49 2.14 16.21 -7.11
N SER A 50 1.86 16.38 -8.40
CA SER A 50 0.54 16.14 -8.99
C SER A 50 0.39 14.68 -9.41
N GLY A 51 -0.84 14.23 -9.60
CA GLY A 51 -1.11 12.91 -10.15
C GLY A 51 -2.43 12.84 -10.90
N ASP A 52 -2.51 11.85 -11.77
CA ASP A 52 -3.62 11.61 -12.67
C ASP A 52 -4.15 10.18 -12.50
N TRP A 53 -5.47 10.04 -12.54
CA TRP A 53 -6.14 8.77 -12.71
C TRP A 53 -6.39 8.54 -14.20
N LEU A 54 -5.68 7.57 -14.78
CA LEU A 54 -5.74 7.24 -16.20
C LEU A 54 -6.84 6.19 -16.44
N PRO A 55 -7.87 6.48 -17.26
CA PRO A 55 -8.97 5.55 -17.49
C PRO A 55 -8.51 4.35 -18.34
N LEU A 56 -8.96 3.16 -17.96
CA LEU A 56 -8.71 1.90 -18.65
C LEU A 56 -9.92 1.50 -19.49
N ILE A 57 -10.11 2.19 -20.61
CA ILE A 57 -11.26 2.05 -21.51
C ILE A 57 -10.80 1.57 -22.87
N PHE A 58 -11.41 0.49 -23.37
CA PHE A 58 -11.11 -0.05 -24.69
C PHE A 58 -11.45 0.96 -25.80
N GLY A 59 -10.53 1.16 -26.73
CA GLY A 59 -10.61 2.14 -27.81
C GLY A 59 -10.05 3.53 -27.45
N GLU A 60 -9.63 3.74 -26.20
CA GLU A 60 -9.03 5.01 -25.75
C GLU A 60 -7.56 4.83 -25.37
N ASN A 61 -6.75 5.89 -25.46
CA ASN A 61 -5.36 5.92 -24.96
C ASN A 61 -4.47 4.76 -25.46
N GLY A 62 -4.72 4.26 -26.67
CA GLY A 62 -4.01 3.13 -27.27
C GLY A 62 -4.42 1.76 -26.73
N LEU A 63 -5.49 1.67 -25.93
CA LEU A 63 -6.04 0.43 -25.40
C LEU A 63 -6.96 -0.24 -26.44
N ASP A 64 -6.37 -0.73 -27.53
CA ASP A 64 -7.09 -1.35 -28.63
C ASP A 64 -6.44 -2.67 -29.10
N GLN A 65 -6.98 -3.24 -30.19
CA GLN A 65 -6.50 -4.50 -30.77
C GLN A 65 -5.03 -4.44 -31.20
N SER A 66 -4.49 -3.28 -31.56
CA SER A 66 -3.07 -3.14 -31.93
C SER A 66 -2.14 -3.37 -30.74
N LYS A 67 -2.65 -3.26 -29.51
CA LYS A 67 -1.96 -3.58 -28.26
C LYS A 67 -2.39 -4.89 -27.62
N GLY A 68 -3.18 -5.69 -28.35
CA GLY A 68 -3.59 -7.04 -27.93
C GLY A 68 -4.78 -7.05 -26.97
N PHE A 69 -5.63 -6.02 -27.00
CA PHE A 69 -6.92 -5.98 -26.31
C PHE A 69 -8.05 -6.21 -27.33
N ASP A 70 -8.91 -7.21 -27.12
CA ASP A 70 -9.99 -7.50 -28.07
C ASP A 70 -11.27 -6.71 -27.81
N ASN A 71 -11.53 -6.41 -26.54
CA ASN A 71 -12.68 -5.65 -26.03
C ASN A 71 -12.43 -5.26 -24.55
N GLN A 72 -13.39 -4.56 -23.92
CA GLN A 72 -13.28 -4.12 -22.53
C GLN A 72 -13.07 -5.27 -21.53
N GLY A 73 -13.70 -6.43 -21.74
CA GLY A 73 -13.55 -7.59 -20.85
C GLY A 73 -12.14 -8.17 -20.90
N ASP A 74 -11.59 -8.35 -22.11
CA ASP A 74 -10.22 -8.81 -22.31
C ASP A 74 -9.18 -7.82 -21.72
N LEU A 75 -9.43 -6.52 -21.87
CA LEU A 75 -8.64 -5.46 -21.24
C LEU A 75 -8.61 -5.59 -19.71
N LEU A 76 -9.76 -5.82 -19.07
CA LEU A 76 -9.84 -5.98 -17.61
C LEU A 76 -9.13 -7.25 -17.12
N ILE A 77 -9.10 -8.32 -17.90
CA ILE A 77 -8.29 -9.51 -17.60
C ILE A 77 -6.79 -9.17 -17.68
N LYS A 78 -6.41 -8.34 -18.65
CA LYS A 78 -5.03 -7.90 -18.93
C LYS A 78 -4.68 -6.55 -18.31
N THR A 79 -5.29 -6.21 -17.18
CA THR A 79 -5.22 -4.86 -16.56
C THR A 79 -3.79 -4.34 -16.34
N ARG A 80 -2.82 -5.22 -16.05
CA ARG A 80 -1.40 -4.83 -15.92
C ARG A 80 -0.79 -4.35 -17.23
N LEU A 81 -1.06 -5.04 -18.33
CA LEU A 81 -0.63 -4.63 -19.68
C LEU A 81 -1.32 -3.33 -20.11
N ALA A 82 -2.59 -3.15 -19.73
CA ALA A 82 -3.32 -1.90 -19.97
C ALA A 82 -2.66 -0.73 -19.21
N ALA A 83 -2.28 -0.94 -17.94
CA ALA A 83 -1.58 0.04 -17.13
C ALA A 83 -0.21 0.43 -17.70
N ASP A 84 0.59 -0.55 -18.15
CA ASP A 84 1.83 -0.29 -18.91
C ASP A 84 1.56 0.57 -20.15
N THR A 85 0.50 0.26 -20.90
CA THR A 85 0.17 0.93 -22.16
C THR A 85 -0.18 2.41 -21.97
N VAL A 86 -0.93 2.74 -20.92
CA VAL A 86 -1.31 4.14 -20.62
C VAL A 86 -0.23 4.92 -19.86
N GLY A 87 0.88 4.28 -19.48
CA GLY A 87 1.99 4.94 -18.79
C GLY A 87 1.71 5.20 -17.31
N ALA A 88 1.08 4.24 -16.63
CA ALA A 88 0.95 4.25 -15.18
C ALA A 88 2.32 4.21 -14.47
N THR A 89 2.40 4.76 -13.26
CA THR A 89 3.66 4.74 -12.49
C THR A 89 3.88 3.37 -11.87
N LYS A 90 5.04 2.77 -12.17
CA LYS A 90 5.48 1.49 -11.58
C LYS A 90 5.86 1.69 -10.12
N MET A 91 5.15 1.05 -9.20
CA MET A 91 5.28 1.30 -7.76
C MET A 91 6.13 0.25 -7.03
N ASP A 92 6.64 0.61 -5.85
CA ASP A 92 7.36 -0.30 -4.96
C ASP A 92 6.42 -1.15 -4.09
N ARG A 93 5.82 -2.19 -4.68
CA ARG A 93 4.91 -3.15 -4.02
C ARG A 93 3.79 -2.48 -3.20
N PRO A 94 2.76 -1.93 -3.87
CA PRO A 94 1.56 -1.44 -3.20
C PRO A 94 0.84 -2.55 -2.43
N GLU A 95 0.54 -2.31 -1.14
CA GLU A 95 -0.25 -3.23 -0.31
C GLU A 95 -1.56 -2.60 0.17
N TRP A 96 -1.72 -2.32 1.46
CA TRP A 96 -2.97 -1.79 2.00
C TRP A 96 -3.17 -0.31 1.68
N ILE A 97 -4.45 0.05 1.58
CA ILE A 97 -4.89 1.41 1.34
C ILE A 97 -5.89 1.81 2.42
N ALA A 98 -5.69 2.97 3.02
CA ALA A 98 -6.56 3.53 4.05
C ALA A 98 -7.04 4.93 3.68
N VAL A 99 -8.31 5.20 3.90
CA VAL A 99 -8.93 6.52 3.66
C VAL A 99 -9.09 7.23 5.00
N ASP A 100 -8.65 8.48 5.08
CA ASP A 100 -8.83 9.28 6.28
C ASP A 100 -10.24 9.88 6.31
N THR A 101 -11.02 9.51 7.33
CA THR A 101 -12.38 10.00 7.54
C THR A 101 -12.42 11.40 8.17
N HIS A 102 -11.31 11.87 8.74
CA HIS A 102 -11.14 13.20 9.33
C HIS A 102 -10.57 14.21 8.33
N ALA A 103 -9.91 13.75 7.27
CA ALA A 103 -9.41 14.59 6.18
C ALA A 103 -10.01 14.15 4.83
N LYS A 104 -11.11 14.79 4.41
CA LYS A 104 -11.81 14.44 3.17
C LYS A 104 -10.87 14.42 1.96
N GLY A 105 -10.95 13.31 1.21
CA GLY A 105 -10.18 13.07 0.00
C GLY A 105 -8.75 12.59 0.25
N SER A 106 -8.30 12.49 1.50
CA SER A 106 -6.97 11.96 1.84
C SER A 106 -6.98 10.43 1.88
N VAL A 107 -5.99 9.85 1.22
CA VAL A 107 -5.80 8.41 1.10
C VAL A 107 -4.32 8.08 1.26
N TYR A 108 -4.04 6.93 1.87
CA TYR A 108 -2.71 6.47 2.20
C TYR A 108 -2.52 5.06 1.65
N CYS A 109 -1.34 4.75 1.13
CA CYS A 109 -0.99 3.42 0.63
C CYS A 109 0.41 3.04 1.10
N THR A 110 0.55 1.82 1.59
CA THR A 110 1.84 1.23 1.90
C THR A 110 2.52 0.73 0.63
N LEU A 111 3.81 1.03 0.52
CA LEU A 111 4.71 0.59 -0.54
C LEU A 111 5.84 -0.19 0.12
N THR A 112 5.61 -1.49 0.32
CA THR A 112 6.28 -2.29 1.36
C THR A 112 7.78 -2.45 1.12
N ASN A 113 8.22 -2.65 -0.12
CA ASN A 113 9.63 -2.66 -0.52
C ASN A 113 9.78 -2.94 -2.02
N ASN A 114 10.96 -2.65 -2.56
CA ASN A 114 11.35 -3.07 -3.90
C ASN A 114 12.87 -3.11 -4.05
N SER A 115 13.46 -4.27 -3.76
CA SER A 115 14.90 -4.49 -3.93
C SER A 115 15.38 -4.47 -5.39
N ASP A 116 14.47 -4.41 -6.37
CA ASP A 116 14.83 -4.34 -7.79
C ASP A 116 14.79 -2.91 -8.36
N ARG A 117 14.27 -1.93 -7.59
CA ARG A 117 14.23 -0.52 -8.00
C ARG A 117 15.63 -0.02 -8.37
N GLY A 118 15.77 0.56 -9.56
CA GLY A 118 17.03 1.09 -10.07
C GLY A 118 18.05 0.05 -10.55
N LYS A 119 17.71 -1.25 -10.57
CA LYS A 119 18.56 -2.25 -11.26
C LYS A 119 18.48 -2.10 -12.77
N GLU A 120 19.51 -2.57 -13.47
CA GLU A 120 19.52 -2.63 -14.92
C GLU A 120 18.30 -3.40 -15.46
N GLY A 121 17.64 -2.85 -16.48
CA GLY A 121 16.42 -3.43 -17.06
C GLY A 121 15.17 -3.33 -16.18
N LYS A 122 15.24 -2.62 -15.04
CA LYS A 122 14.11 -2.34 -14.14
C LYS A 122 13.79 -0.85 -14.12
N ALA A 123 12.65 -0.49 -13.53
CA ALA A 123 12.27 0.92 -13.45
C ALA A 123 13.28 1.71 -12.59
N PRO A 124 13.68 2.93 -13.00
CA PRO A 124 14.62 3.76 -12.27
C PRO A 124 13.98 4.32 -10.99
N VAL A 125 14.77 5.01 -10.17
CA VAL A 125 14.20 5.87 -9.12
C VAL A 125 13.46 7.04 -9.74
N ASP A 126 12.37 7.45 -9.10
CA ASP A 126 11.55 8.60 -9.47
C ASP A 126 11.09 9.31 -8.18
N ALA A 127 10.34 10.41 -8.31
CA ALA A 127 9.90 11.15 -7.12
C ALA A 127 9.01 10.30 -6.20
N ALA A 128 8.18 9.43 -6.77
CA ALA A 128 7.24 8.60 -6.02
C ALA A 128 7.92 7.39 -5.37
N ASN A 129 9.01 6.89 -5.93
CA ASN A 129 9.78 5.72 -5.49
C ASN A 129 11.28 6.09 -5.42
N PRO A 130 11.70 6.85 -4.39
CA PRO A 130 12.94 7.62 -4.44
C PRO A 130 14.21 6.84 -4.09
N ARG A 131 14.11 5.56 -3.68
CA ARG A 131 15.27 4.76 -3.23
C ARG A 131 15.55 3.59 -4.16
N ALA A 132 16.77 3.54 -4.70
CA ALA A 132 17.27 2.35 -5.38
C ALA A 132 17.48 1.21 -4.37
N ASN A 133 17.18 -0.03 -4.76
CA ASN A 133 17.20 -1.19 -3.86
C ASN A 133 16.44 -0.90 -2.54
N ASN A 134 15.18 -0.45 -2.66
CA ASN A 134 14.36 -0.04 -1.52
C ASN A 134 14.06 -1.26 -0.62
N GLN A 135 14.78 -1.41 0.49
CA GLN A 135 14.61 -2.54 1.40
C GLN A 135 13.52 -2.32 2.45
N PHE A 136 13.23 -1.06 2.79
CA PHE A 136 12.41 -0.71 3.95
C PHE A 136 11.01 -0.23 3.60
N GLY A 137 10.76 0.21 2.36
CA GLY A 137 9.44 0.70 1.96
C GLY A 137 9.10 2.09 2.48
N HIS A 138 7.88 2.53 2.19
CA HIS A 138 7.39 3.86 2.53
C HIS A 138 5.87 3.90 2.49
N ILE A 139 5.29 5.00 2.98
CA ILE A 139 3.85 5.23 2.91
C ILE A 139 3.60 6.45 2.03
N MET A 140 2.89 6.23 0.94
CA MET A 140 2.39 7.27 0.03
C MET A 140 1.12 7.88 0.63
N HIS A 141 0.97 9.19 0.48
CA HIS A 141 -0.28 9.90 0.75
C HIS A 141 -0.69 10.71 -0.48
N TRP A 142 -1.96 10.67 -0.83
CA TRP A 142 -2.53 11.59 -1.81
C TRP A 142 -3.85 12.17 -1.34
N ARG A 143 -4.17 13.33 -1.90
CA ARG A 143 -5.43 14.03 -1.70
C ARG A 143 -6.09 14.26 -3.03
N GLU A 144 -7.28 13.69 -3.18
CA GLU A 144 -8.13 13.89 -4.36
C GLU A 144 -8.47 15.38 -4.54
N GLU A 145 -8.40 15.86 -5.78
CA GLU A 145 -8.69 17.26 -6.11
C GLU A 145 -10.11 17.62 -5.63
N ARG A 146 -10.26 18.82 -5.05
CA ARG A 146 -11.51 19.30 -4.42
C ARG A 146 -12.05 18.39 -3.30
N ALA A 147 -11.24 17.48 -2.77
CA ALA A 147 -11.67 16.44 -1.84
C ALA A 147 -12.82 15.58 -2.40
N ASP A 148 -12.87 15.43 -3.73
CA ASP A 148 -13.87 14.65 -4.44
C ASP A 148 -13.24 13.32 -4.90
N PRO A 149 -13.62 12.18 -4.31
CA PRO A 149 -13.10 10.89 -4.74
C PRO A 149 -13.50 10.49 -6.15
N ALA A 150 -14.38 11.22 -6.85
CA ALA A 150 -14.62 11.01 -8.28
C ALA A 150 -13.63 11.78 -9.19
N SER A 151 -12.76 12.62 -8.60
CA SER A 151 -11.76 13.36 -9.36
C SER A 151 -10.81 12.45 -10.13
N ALA A 152 -10.43 12.90 -11.34
CA ALA A 152 -9.39 12.28 -12.14
C ALA A 152 -7.97 12.80 -11.79
N LYS A 153 -7.86 13.70 -10.83
CA LYS A 153 -6.61 14.34 -10.40
C LYS A 153 -6.47 14.34 -8.89
N PHE A 154 -5.22 14.27 -8.43
CA PHE A 154 -4.84 14.37 -7.03
C PHE A 154 -3.50 15.08 -6.87
N THR A 155 -3.20 15.49 -5.65
CA THR A 155 -1.85 15.88 -5.23
C THR A 155 -1.32 14.84 -4.27
N TRP A 156 -0.02 14.55 -4.29
CA TRP A 156 0.57 13.50 -3.47
C TRP A 156 1.88 13.95 -2.82
N ASN A 157 2.24 13.24 -1.76
CA ASN A 157 3.53 13.32 -1.09
C ASN A 157 3.85 11.97 -0.42
N ILE A 158 5.12 11.75 -0.10
CA ILE A 158 5.51 10.63 0.77
C ILE A 158 5.23 11.07 2.21
N LEU A 159 4.36 10.33 2.91
CA LEU A 159 4.08 10.56 4.33
C LEU A 159 5.32 10.24 5.17
N VAL A 160 5.93 9.09 4.90
CA VAL A 160 7.12 8.61 5.63
C VAL A 160 7.92 7.65 4.76
N LEU A 161 9.24 7.85 4.74
CA LEU A 161 10.19 6.84 4.31
C LEU A 161 10.47 5.93 5.51
N ALA A 162 10.13 4.65 5.40
CA ALA A 162 10.44 3.68 6.43
C ALA A 162 11.93 3.33 6.39
N GLY A 163 12.52 2.91 7.51
CA GLY A 163 13.94 2.69 7.65
C GLY A 163 14.47 3.06 9.03
N ARG A 164 15.78 3.22 9.12
CA ARG A 164 16.53 3.49 10.35
C ARG A 164 16.57 4.98 10.67
N THR A 165 16.23 5.34 11.91
CA THR A 165 16.31 6.74 12.35
C THR A 165 17.75 7.18 12.63
N ASP A 166 18.64 6.23 12.93
CA ASP A 166 20.03 6.45 13.35
C ASP A 166 21.06 6.36 12.21
N SER A 167 20.65 5.95 11.01
CA SER A 167 21.56 5.84 9.85
C SER A 167 21.73 7.19 9.16
N ASP A 168 22.87 7.41 8.50
CA ASP A 168 23.07 8.52 7.55
C ASP A 168 23.06 8.06 6.08
N ASP A 169 22.95 6.75 5.83
CA ASP A 169 22.83 6.21 4.46
C ASP A 169 21.43 6.54 3.90
N PRO A 170 21.32 7.32 2.81
CA PRO A 170 20.02 7.65 2.21
C PRO A 170 19.20 6.42 1.80
N LYS A 171 19.83 5.27 1.58
CA LYS A 171 19.12 4.01 1.25
C LYS A 171 18.45 3.39 2.46
N ALA A 172 18.96 3.65 3.66
CA ALA A 172 18.46 3.10 4.91
C ALA A 172 17.78 4.12 5.82
N LYS A 173 17.99 5.42 5.59
CA LYS A 173 17.43 6.50 6.41
C LYS A 173 15.90 6.46 6.42
N GLY A 174 15.33 6.36 7.61
CA GLY A 174 13.92 6.61 7.88
C GLY A 174 13.67 8.10 8.19
N SER A 175 12.50 8.61 7.81
CA SER A 175 12.12 10.02 8.00
C SER A 175 11.25 10.29 9.24
N MET A 176 10.86 9.25 9.96
CA MET A 176 10.00 9.31 11.14
C MET A 176 10.73 9.85 12.38
N GLN A 177 9.98 10.44 13.32
CA GLN A 177 10.45 10.63 14.69
C GLN A 177 9.82 9.56 15.59
N GLY A 178 10.66 8.86 16.36
CA GLY A 178 10.21 7.81 17.28
C GLY A 178 10.53 6.41 16.77
N ALA A 179 9.52 5.55 16.69
CA ALA A 179 9.71 4.14 16.37
C ALA A 179 10.17 3.94 14.92
N GLU A 180 11.33 3.32 14.73
CA GLU A 180 11.77 2.80 13.45
C GLU A 180 11.03 1.51 13.07
N PHE A 181 10.73 1.38 11.77
CA PHE A 181 10.06 0.24 11.16
C PHE A 181 10.42 0.15 9.67
N GLY A 182 10.15 -0.99 9.06
CA GLY A 182 10.28 -1.21 7.62
C GLY A 182 9.30 -2.29 7.17
N SER A 183 9.17 -2.46 5.86
CA SER A 183 8.09 -3.21 5.22
C SER A 183 6.71 -2.90 5.81
N PRO A 184 6.26 -1.63 5.78
CA PRO A 184 4.90 -1.32 6.14
C PRO A 184 3.96 -2.03 5.15
N ASP A 185 2.98 -2.74 5.68
CA ASP A 185 1.97 -3.49 4.93
C ASP A 185 0.57 -3.02 5.38
N GLY A 186 0.00 -3.65 6.42
CA GLY A 186 -1.34 -3.35 6.90
C GLY A 186 -1.53 -1.89 7.31
N LEU A 187 -2.67 -1.31 6.95
CA LEU A 187 -2.95 0.11 7.16
C LEU A 187 -4.43 0.37 7.48
N SER A 188 -4.72 1.10 8.56
CA SER A 188 -6.09 1.48 8.89
C SER A 188 -6.17 2.71 9.80
N PHE A 189 -7.26 3.46 9.68
CA PHE A 189 -7.60 4.54 10.61
C PHE A 189 -8.53 4.03 11.71
N ASP A 190 -8.30 4.47 12.94
CA ASP A 190 -9.32 4.36 13.98
C ASP A 190 -10.31 5.53 13.98
N HIS A 191 -11.35 5.44 14.81
CA HIS A 191 -12.40 6.47 14.89
C HIS A 191 -11.90 7.84 15.38
N ARG A 192 -10.67 7.94 15.89
CA ARG A 192 -10.05 9.18 16.39
C ARG A 192 -9.11 9.83 15.38
N GLY A 193 -8.88 9.18 14.23
CA GLY A 193 -7.94 9.65 13.21
C GLY A 193 -6.50 9.19 13.43
N VAL A 194 -6.27 8.21 14.32
CA VAL A 194 -4.95 7.57 14.44
C VAL A 194 -4.77 6.62 13.27
N LEU A 195 -3.67 6.78 12.54
CA LEU A 195 -3.23 5.85 11.50
C LEU A 195 -2.42 4.74 12.15
N TRP A 196 -2.91 3.51 12.00
CA TRP A 196 -2.29 2.28 12.46
C TRP A 196 -1.58 1.62 11.29
N ILE A 197 -0.30 1.34 11.47
CA ILE A 197 0.61 0.76 10.48
C ILE A 197 1.08 -0.59 11.02
N GLN A 198 0.94 -1.64 10.22
CA GLN A 198 1.35 -3.00 10.52
C GLN A 198 2.53 -3.37 9.62
N THR A 199 3.46 -4.19 10.08
CA THR A 199 4.66 -4.53 9.29
C THR A 199 4.71 -6.02 8.94
N ASP A 200 5.18 -6.29 7.71
CA ASP A 200 5.55 -7.61 7.23
C ASP A 200 6.98 -7.62 6.67
N VAL A 201 7.95 -7.65 7.58
CA VAL A 201 9.33 -7.97 7.25
C VAL A 201 9.46 -9.48 7.16
N SER A 202 9.83 -9.98 5.97
CA SER A 202 10.09 -11.40 5.71
C SER A 202 10.98 -12.03 6.80
N SER A 203 10.61 -13.24 7.21
CA SER A 203 11.33 -14.10 8.15
C SER A 203 12.81 -14.34 7.76
N SER A 204 13.14 -14.23 6.46
CA SER A 204 14.51 -14.31 5.93
C SER A 204 15.39 -13.11 6.27
N THR A 205 14.80 -11.97 6.63
CA THR A 205 15.48 -10.70 6.90
C THR A 205 15.16 -10.09 8.26
N ILE A 206 14.08 -10.52 8.92
CA ILE A 206 13.65 -9.97 10.20
C ILE A 206 14.77 -10.01 11.25
N ASN A 207 15.02 -8.86 11.89
CA ASN A 207 16.12 -8.64 12.84
C ASN A 207 17.52 -9.09 12.35
N LYS A 208 17.77 -9.05 11.04
CA LYS A 208 19.03 -9.46 10.39
C LYS A 208 19.35 -8.51 9.23
N LYS A 209 20.60 -8.54 8.74
CA LYS A 209 21.01 -7.75 7.56
C LYS A 209 20.61 -6.27 7.75
N ALA A 210 19.89 -5.68 6.81
CA ALA A 210 19.42 -4.29 6.89
C ALA A 210 18.48 -4.01 8.08
N TYR A 211 17.82 -5.05 8.60
CA TYR A 211 16.86 -4.96 9.71
C TYR A 211 17.47 -5.31 11.08
N GLU A 212 18.79 -5.55 11.17
CA GLU A 212 19.45 -5.89 12.43
C GLU A 212 19.17 -4.84 13.52
N GLY A 213 18.71 -5.28 14.69
CA GLY A 213 18.35 -4.41 15.81
C GLY A 213 16.93 -3.86 15.79
N MET A 214 16.17 -4.03 14.70
CA MET A 214 14.78 -3.54 14.60
C MET A 214 13.76 -4.46 15.29
N GLY A 215 14.15 -5.68 15.65
CA GLY A 215 13.29 -6.66 16.32
C GLY A 215 12.30 -7.38 15.38
N ASN A 216 11.21 -7.88 15.95
CA ASN A 216 10.15 -8.56 15.21
C ASN A 216 9.20 -7.55 14.54
N ASN A 217 8.27 -8.07 13.73
CA ASN A 217 7.18 -7.30 13.15
C ASN A 217 6.33 -6.64 14.24
N GLN A 218 5.75 -5.49 13.91
CA GLN A 218 5.25 -4.54 14.88
C GLN A 218 4.00 -3.83 14.37
N MET A 219 3.28 -3.20 15.29
CA MET A 219 2.24 -2.22 14.95
C MET A 219 2.66 -0.85 15.48
N ILE A 220 2.57 0.15 14.62
CA ILE A 220 2.94 1.53 14.87
C ILE A 220 1.68 2.39 14.77
N ALA A 221 1.58 3.41 15.63
CA ALA A 221 0.55 4.41 15.59
C ALA A 221 1.15 5.78 15.28
N THR A 222 0.50 6.54 14.41
CA THR A 222 0.83 7.95 14.13
C THR A 222 -0.43 8.78 13.96
N LEU A 223 -0.35 10.06 14.30
CA LEU A 223 -1.34 11.05 13.87
C LEU A 223 -0.78 11.78 12.65
N PRO A 224 -1.41 11.65 11.46
CA PRO A 224 -0.97 12.36 10.27
C PRO A 224 -0.77 13.86 10.55
N GLY A 225 0.37 14.41 10.10
CA GLY A 225 0.75 15.81 10.32
C GLY A 225 1.67 16.07 11.52
N THR A 226 1.87 15.11 12.43
CA THR A 226 2.75 15.29 13.61
C THR A 226 4.19 14.81 13.38
N ASN A 227 4.41 13.92 12.40
CA ASN A 227 5.64 13.13 12.19
C ASN A 227 6.08 12.28 13.42
N GLU A 228 5.20 12.08 14.40
CA GLU A 228 5.45 11.25 15.56
C GLU A 228 4.93 9.82 15.33
N TYR A 229 5.80 8.84 15.49
CA TYR A 229 5.51 7.42 15.29
C TYR A 229 5.81 6.67 16.58
N ARG A 230 4.78 6.03 17.15
CA ARG A 230 4.91 5.28 18.40
C ARG A 230 4.62 3.81 18.16
N ARG A 231 5.57 2.95 18.55
CA ARG A 231 5.34 1.50 18.55
C ARG A 231 4.28 1.19 19.61
N PHE A 232 3.22 0.50 19.19
CA PHE A 232 2.16 0.08 20.08
C PHE A 232 2.32 -1.38 20.51
N LEU A 233 2.77 -2.26 19.61
CA LEU A 233 3.08 -3.65 19.93
C LEU A 233 4.19 -4.21 19.04
N THR A 234 4.75 -5.32 19.50
CA THR A 234 5.67 -6.19 18.76
C THR A 234 5.12 -7.61 18.78
N GLY A 235 5.11 -8.26 17.62
CA GLY A 235 4.64 -9.63 17.45
C GLY A 235 5.62 -10.69 17.97
N PRO A 236 5.15 -11.94 18.10
CA PRO A 236 6.02 -13.08 18.34
C PRO A 236 6.99 -13.31 17.17
N ARG A 237 7.93 -14.24 17.36
CA ARG A 237 8.96 -14.53 16.37
C ARG A 237 8.37 -15.21 15.13
N GLY A 238 8.86 -14.81 13.95
CA GLY A 238 8.47 -15.39 12.67
C GLY A 238 7.01 -15.13 12.29
N CYS A 239 6.38 -14.11 12.86
CA CYS A 239 5.06 -13.65 12.42
C CYS A 239 5.18 -12.35 11.62
N GLU A 240 4.15 -12.04 10.87
CA GLU A 240 3.79 -10.67 10.49
C GLU A 240 2.69 -10.14 11.43
N ILE A 241 2.52 -8.82 11.44
CA ILE A 241 1.32 -8.19 12.01
C ILE A 241 0.46 -7.75 10.82
N THR A 242 -0.78 -8.20 10.77
CA THR A 242 -1.70 -7.88 9.67
C THR A 242 -3.13 -8.01 10.17
N GLY A 243 -4.11 -7.51 9.42
CA GLY A 243 -5.52 -7.53 9.81
C GLY A 243 -5.81 -6.64 11.02
N ILE A 244 -6.80 -5.75 10.89
CA ILE A 244 -7.13 -4.81 11.97
C ILE A 244 -8.61 -4.44 11.93
N ALA A 245 -9.24 -4.41 13.10
CA ALA A 245 -10.61 -3.94 13.26
C ALA A 245 -10.83 -3.33 14.65
N PHE A 246 -11.76 -2.38 14.73
CA PHE A 246 -12.14 -1.72 15.98
C PHE A 246 -13.61 -1.97 16.29
N THR A 247 -13.95 -2.10 17.57
CA THR A 247 -15.35 -1.94 17.99
C THR A 247 -15.83 -0.52 17.70
N PRO A 248 -17.15 -0.29 17.49
CA PRO A 248 -17.68 1.05 17.21
C PRO A 248 -17.35 2.11 18.28
N ASP A 249 -17.19 1.70 19.53
CA ASP A 249 -16.80 2.57 20.66
C ASP A 249 -15.28 2.76 20.81
N ASN A 250 -14.49 2.17 19.91
CA ASN A 250 -13.02 2.21 19.89
C ASN A 250 -12.34 1.64 21.16
N ARG A 251 -13.05 0.82 21.95
CA ARG A 251 -12.53 0.24 23.20
C ARG A 251 -11.89 -1.13 23.04
N THR A 252 -12.11 -1.81 21.92
CA THR A 252 -11.44 -3.07 21.59
C THR A 252 -10.84 -2.98 20.20
N LEU A 253 -9.57 -3.38 20.12
CA LEU A 253 -8.79 -3.49 18.90
C LEU A 253 -8.52 -4.97 18.64
N PHE A 254 -8.99 -5.48 17.51
CA PHE A 254 -8.69 -6.81 17.00
C PHE A 254 -7.53 -6.73 16.02
N ILE A 255 -6.52 -7.58 16.20
CA ILE A 255 -5.34 -7.69 15.34
C ILE A 255 -5.09 -9.16 15.00
N ASN A 256 -4.59 -9.45 13.80
CA ASN A 256 -4.12 -10.80 13.49
C ASN A 256 -2.60 -10.89 13.68
N ILE A 257 -2.19 -12.07 14.14
CA ILE A 257 -0.80 -12.51 14.19
C ILE A 257 -0.72 -13.66 13.19
N GLN A 258 -0.14 -13.41 12.02
CA GLN A 258 -0.13 -14.39 10.94
C GLN A 258 1.18 -15.18 10.94
N HIS A 259 1.06 -16.47 10.58
CA HIS A 259 2.14 -17.46 10.43
C HIS A 259 3.22 -17.49 11.53
N PRO A 260 2.91 -17.32 12.84
CA PRO A 260 3.94 -17.31 13.87
C PRO A 260 4.80 -18.58 13.83
N GLY A 261 6.12 -18.40 13.82
CA GLY A 261 7.09 -19.50 13.71
C GLY A 261 7.52 -19.84 12.29
N GLU A 262 7.23 -19.00 11.29
CA GLU A 262 7.76 -19.16 9.94
C GLU A 262 9.30 -19.09 9.92
N GLY A 263 9.91 -19.99 9.12
CA GLY A 263 11.34 -20.08 8.87
C GLY A 263 11.86 -19.02 7.88
N GLY A 264 13.18 -18.88 7.78
CA GLY A 264 13.78 -17.97 6.80
C GLY A 264 13.74 -18.47 5.36
N ASP A 265 13.31 -19.71 5.15
CA ASP A 265 13.08 -20.39 3.87
C ASP A 265 11.59 -20.64 3.61
N ASP A 266 10.71 -20.08 4.45
CA ASP A 266 9.24 -20.19 4.39
C ASP A 266 8.73 -21.65 4.50
N ILE A 267 9.58 -22.57 4.99
CA ILE A 267 9.22 -23.98 5.20
C ILE A 267 9.06 -24.22 6.71
N THR A 268 7.83 -24.50 7.13
CA THR A 268 7.54 -24.91 8.51
C THR A 268 7.64 -26.44 8.65
N ASP A 269 8.31 -26.93 9.68
CA ASP A 269 8.27 -28.35 10.07
C ASP A 269 7.02 -28.61 10.95
N PRO A 270 5.98 -29.28 10.43
CA PRO A 270 4.76 -29.55 11.19
C PRO A 270 5.01 -30.45 12.41
N ASN A 271 6.12 -31.20 12.46
CA ASN A 271 6.46 -32.03 13.62
C ASN A 271 7.12 -31.22 14.75
N ASN A 272 7.66 -30.03 14.44
CA ASN A 272 8.34 -29.16 15.39
C ASN A 272 7.79 -27.73 15.35
N PRO A 273 6.49 -27.51 15.63
CA PRO A 273 5.82 -26.22 15.46
C PRO A 273 6.33 -25.11 16.41
N ARG A 274 7.24 -25.42 17.33
CA ARG A 274 7.85 -24.46 18.28
C ARG A 274 9.33 -24.21 18.04
N ALA A 275 9.91 -24.73 16.95
CA ALA A 275 11.34 -24.59 16.66
C ALA A 275 11.79 -23.11 16.58
N ILE A 276 10.87 -22.22 16.20
CA ILE A 276 11.15 -20.80 15.97
C ILE A 276 10.42 -19.92 17.00
N SER A 277 9.19 -20.27 17.39
CA SER A 277 8.30 -19.41 18.18
C SER A 277 8.66 -19.29 19.67
N ASN A 278 9.66 -20.03 20.17
CA ASN A 278 10.14 -19.97 21.56
C ASN A 278 11.38 -19.09 21.71
#